data_AF-A0A2E8D720-F1
#
_entry.id   AF-A0A2E8D720-F1
#
_cell.length_a   1.000
_cell.length_b   1.000
_cell.length_c   1.000
_cell.angle_alpha   90.00
_cell.angle_beta   90.00
_cell.angle_gamma   90.00
#
_symmetry.space_group_name_H-M   'P 1'
#
loop_
_entity.id
_entity.type
_entity.pdbx_description
1 polymer ?
#
loop_
_entity_poly.entity_id
_entity_poly.type
_entity_poly.pdbx_seq_one_letter_code
_entity_poly.pdbx_strand_id
1 'polypeptide(L)' 'MASVILELDLPKDWRKFQLPSALHDRLQELLDRQDIDGKLSRKERREAEALAELVDMLTLMKLRAQRTAKRNGR' A
#
# COMPACT_ATOMS: atom_id res chain seq x y z
N MET A 1 11.24 -12.38 -15.02
CA MET A 1 10.84 -11.49 -13.91
C MET A 1 10.15 -10.29 -14.54
N ALA A 2 8.89 -10.03 -14.22
CA ALA A 2 8.20 -8.85 -14.74
C ALA A 2 8.58 -7.65 -13.85
N SER A 3 9.16 -6.62 -14.46
CA SER A 3 9.43 -5.35 -13.78
C SER A 3 8.27 -4.41 -14.07
N VAL A 4 7.61 -3.91 -13.02
CA VAL A 4 6.56 -2.89 -13.15
C VAL A 4 7.13 -1.59 -12.61
N ILE A 5 7.15 -0.56 -13.46
CA ILE A 5 7.48 0.81 -13.04
C ILE A 5 6.19 1.42 -12.50
N LEU A 6 6.18 1.74 -11.20
CA LEU A 6 5.07 2.40 -10.54
C LEU A 6 5.40 3.89 -10.41
N GLU A 7 4.73 4.74 -11.19
CA GLU A 7 4.79 6.19 -11.00
C GLU A 7 3.79 6.58 -9.92
N LEU A 8 4.31 7.09 -8.80
CA LEU A 8 3.52 7.58 -7.68
C LEU A 8 3.75 9.08 -7.53
N ASP A 9 2.67 9.86 -7.58
CA ASP A 9 2.72 11.26 -7.20
C ASP A 9 2.85 11.37 -5.67
N LEU A 10 4.09 11.46 -5.22
CA LEU A 10 4.40 11.62 -3.80
C LEU A 10 4.23 13.09 -3.41
N PRO A 11 3.38 13.41 -2.41
CA PRO A 11 3.27 14.76 -1.90
C PRO A 11 4.59 15.17 -1.24
N LYS A 12 4.96 16.45 -1.36
CA LYS A 12 6.12 17.03 -0.66
C LYS A 12 6.08 16.76 0.85
N ASP A 13 4.87 16.67 1.41
CA ASP A 13 4.65 16.22 2.78
C ASP A 13 4.16 14.78 2.82
N TRP A 14 5.08 13.85 3.07
CA TRP A 14 4.82 12.42 3.22
C TRP A 14 3.76 12.10 4.29
N ARG A 15 3.51 12.99 5.24
CA ARG A 15 2.46 12.79 6.27
C ARG A 15 1.06 12.79 5.66
N LYS A 16 0.89 13.45 4.51
CA LYS A 16 -0.37 13.52 3.75
C LYS A 16 -0.49 12.43 2.69
N PHE A 17 0.54 11.60 2.51
CA PHE A 17 0.48 10.51 1.55
C PHE A 17 -0.68 9.56 1.88
N GLN A 18 -1.43 9.23 0.85
CA GLN A 18 -2.51 8.25 0.87
C GLN A 18 -2.22 7.23 -0.22
N LEU A 19 -2.60 5.98 0.03
CA LEU A 19 -2.55 4.95 -1.01
C LEU A 19 -3.47 5.37 -2.18
N PRO A 20 -3.03 5.25 -3.45
CA PRO A 20 -3.89 5.50 -4.59
C PRO A 20 -5.18 4.66 -4.50
N SER A 21 -6.33 5.30 -4.74
CA SER A 21 -7.64 4.65 -4.60
C SER A 21 -7.74 3.36 -5.41
N ALA A 22 -7.27 3.35 -6.67
CA ALA A 22 -7.27 2.15 -7.50
C ALA A 22 -6.49 0.96 -6.89
N LEU A 23 -5.39 1.21 -6.17
CA LEU A 23 -4.64 0.15 -5.48
C LEU A 23 -5.35 -0.29 -4.20
N HIS A 24 -5.97 0.65 -3.49
CA HIS A 24 -6.78 0.35 -2.32
C HIS A 24 -7.98 -0.53 -2.67
N ASP A 25 -8.75 -0.12 -3.67
CA ASP A 25 -9.95 -0.82 -4.14
C ASP A 25 -9.61 -2.23 -4.60
N ARG A 26 -8.47 -2.39 -5.29
CA ARG A 26 -8.00 -3.70 -5.75
C ARG A 26 -7.61 -4.62 -4.60
N LEU A 27 -6.90 -4.10 -3.59
CA LEU A 27 -6.57 -4.87 -2.39
C LEU A 27 -7.86 -5.28 -1.65
N GLN A 28 -8.82 -4.36 -1.51
CA GLN A 28 -10.09 -4.63 -0.86
C GLN A 28 -10.90 -5.71 -1.60
N GLU A 29 -10.99 -5.64 -2.93
CA GLU A 29 -11.65 -6.67 -3.74
C GLU A 29 -11.05 -8.07 -3.52
N LEU A 30 -9.73 -8.16 -3.41
CA LEU A 30 -9.04 -9.43 -3.15
C LEU A 30 -9.28 -9.96 -1.74
N LEU A 31 -9.32 -9.09 -0.74
CA LEU A 31 -9.65 -9.49 0.64
C LEU A 31 -11.10 -9.94 0.75
N ASP A 32 -12.03 -9.20 0.14
CA ASP A 32 -13.46 -9.53 0.12
C ASP A 32 -13.69 -10.89 -0.56
N ARG A 33 -13.02 -11.16 -1.70
CA ARG A 33 -13.06 -12.49 -2.35
C ARG A 33 -12.51 -13.60 -1.47
N GLN A 34 -11.44 -13.32 -0.73
CA GLN A 34 -10.88 -14.30 0.19
C GLN A 34 -11.88 -14.64 1.31
N ASP A 35 -12.57 -13.65 1.85
CA ASP A 35 -13.56 -13.81 2.91
C ASP A 35 -14.83 -14.53 2.41
N ILE A 36 -15.27 -14.27 1.18
CA ILE A 36 -16.49 -14.87 0.59
C ILE A 36 -16.23 -16.31 0.11
N ASP A 37 -15.21 -16.51 -0.73
CA ASP A 37 -14.98 -17.78 -1.42
C ASP A 37 -13.99 -18.69 -0.67
N GLY A 38 -13.41 -18.20 0.42
CA GLY A 38 -12.47 -18.91 1.30
C GLY A 38 -11.08 -19.18 0.69
N LYS A 39 -10.91 -19.03 -0.63
CA LYS A 39 -9.61 -19.21 -1.32
C LYS A 39 -9.49 -18.33 -2.56
N LEU A 40 -8.47 -17.48 -2.56
CA LEU A 40 -7.97 -16.83 -3.77
C LEU A 40 -7.24 -17.82 -4.68
N SER A 41 -7.31 -17.59 -5.99
CA SER A 41 -6.42 -18.29 -6.92
C SER A 41 -4.96 -18.00 -6.60
N ARG A 42 -4.03 -18.85 -7.07
CA ARG A 42 -2.59 -18.62 -6.87
C ARG A 42 -2.10 -17.29 -7.45
N LYS A 43 -2.79 -16.74 -8.45
CA LYS A 43 -2.45 -15.44 -9.04
C LYS A 43 -2.93 -14.30 -8.13
N GLU A 44 -4.19 -14.34 -7.75
CA GLU A 44 -4.81 -13.34 -6.86
C GLU A 44 -4.14 -13.30 -5.48
N ARG A 45 -3.79 -14.46 -4.92
CA ARG A 45 -3.05 -14.50 -3.65
C ARG A 45 -1.71 -13.79 -3.74
N ARG A 46 -0.94 -14.01 -4.82
CA ARG A 46 0.34 -13.32 -5.05
C ARG A 46 0.14 -11.82 -5.24
N GLU A 47 -0.94 -11.43 -5.88
CA GLU A 47 -1.32 -10.03 -6.05
C GLU A 47 -1.66 -9.38 -4.69
N ALA A 48 -2.47 -10.04 -3.86
CA ALA A 48 -2.81 -9.58 -2.52
C ALA A 48 -1.59 -9.46 -1.60
N GLU A 49 -0.70 -10.47 -1.61
CA GLU A 49 0.56 -10.46 -0.84
C GLU A 49 1.45 -9.28 -1.26
N ALA A 50 1.63 -9.06 -2.57
CA ALA A 50 2.44 -7.95 -3.07
C ALA A 50 1.82 -6.58 -2.78
N LEU A 51 0.50 -6.44 -2.90
CA LEU A 51 -0.20 -5.20 -2.57
C LEU A 51 -0.12 -4.90 -1.06
N ALA A 52 -0.28 -5.91 -0.21
CA ALA A 52 -0.15 -5.75 1.23
C ALA A 52 1.26 -5.29 1.63
N GLU A 53 2.31 -5.91 1.07
CA GLU A 53 3.70 -5.53 1.31
C GLU A 53 3.97 -4.07 0.89
N LEU A 54 3.42 -3.65 -0.25
CA LEU A 54 3.51 -2.26 -0.69
C LEU A 54 2.83 -1.29 0.29
N VAL A 55 1.64 -1.62 0.77
CA VAL A 55 0.91 -0.79 1.75
C VAL A 55 1.68 -0.67 3.06
N ASP A 56 2.28 -1.76 3.54
CA ASP A 56 3.09 -1.77 4.75
C ASP A 56 4.32 -0.87 4.61
N MET A 57 5.03 -0.96 3.47
CA MET A 57 6.18 -0.11 3.19
C MET A 57 5.78 1.37 3.18
N LEU A 58 4.69 1.72 2.48
CA LEU A 58 4.19 3.10 2.41
C LEU A 58 3.74 3.63 3.78
N THR A 59 3.11 2.78 4.58
CA THR A 59 2.71 3.10 5.97
C THR A 59 3.92 3.38 6.85
N LEU A 60 4.97 2.57 6.74
CA LEU A 60 6.22 2.77 7.47
C LEU A 60 6.89 4.10 7.08
N MET A 61 6.91 4.45 5.79
CA MET A 61 7.44 5.72 5.31
C MET A 61 6.65 6.91 5.86
N LYS A 62 5.31 6.83 5.86
CA LYS A 62 4.43 7.84 6.45
C LYS A 62 4.70 8.04 7.95
N LEU A 63 4.84 6.96 8.72
CA LEU A 63 5.15 7.01 10.15
C LEU A 63 6.53 7.63 10.42
N ARG A 64 7.54 7.29 9.62
CA ARG A 64 8.88 7.89 9.72
C ARG A 64 8.84 9.40 9.45
N ALA A 65 8.09 9.84 8.43
CA ALA A 65 7.91 11.26 8.12
C ALA A 65 7.16 12.02 9.22
N GLN A 66 6.16 11.40 9.85
CA GLN A 66 5.47 11.99 11.01
C GLN A 66 6.42 12.18 12.20
N ARG A 67 7.29 11.20 12.48
CA ARG A 67 8.27 11.26 13.56
C ARG A 67 9.34 12.33 13.34
N THR A 68 9.88 12.46 12.14
CA THR A 68 10.87 13.50 11.82
C THR A 68 10.27 14.90 11.91
N ALA A 69 9.04 15.10 11.44
CA ALA A 69 8.36 16.38 11.58
C ALA A 69 8.10 16.76 13.07
N LYS A 70 7.73 15.78 13.90
CA LYS A 70 7.57 15.99 15.36
C LYS A 70 8.89 16.32 16.04
N ARG A 71 10.03 15.81 15.54
CA ARG A 71 11.37 16.07 16.08
C ARG A 71 11.92 17.44 15.68
N ASN A 72 11.61 17.92 14.48
CA ASN A 72 12.09 19.21 13.96
C ASN A 72 11.23 20.41 14.38
N GLY A 73 10.08 20.17 15.02
CA GLY A 73 9.23 21.21 15.63
C GLY A 73 9.51 21.47 17.11
N ARG A 74 10.71 21.11 17.59
CA ARG A 74 11.23 21.42 18.92
C ARG A 74 12.39 22.39 18.81
#